data_AF-A0A9W4SIG6-F1
#
_entry.id   AF-A0A9W4SIG6-F1
#
_cell.length_a   1.000
_cell.length_b   1.000
_cell.length_c   1.000
_cell.angle_alpha   90.00
_cell.angle_beta   90.00
_cell.angle_gamma   90.00
#
_symmetry.space_group_name_H-M   'P 1'
#
loop_
_entity.id
_entity.type
_entity.pdbx_description
1 polymer ?
#
loop_
_entity_poly.entity_id
_entity_poly.type
_entity_poly.pdbx_seq_one_letter_code
_entity_poly.pdbx_strand_id
1 'polypeptide(L)'
;MTSEDSTTVISPFDLLPDEICLRIFTELSVPTICLCQTVSKRWYYISQDESLWQHHCSLLIGPGPLPPRTSSTLDSWKKFYRLQLNWNSGTATKTFNFKAHDSKVISLKLRGNILITGSSEKCLGVWNIKTGKQEKEIHVGADIICVDFIEHKDVIACGSYYGDFGCKLFSLSTGKSLGEFREDHWIGTQCMDINDEYIILGTYNGMIHVLSWEDGRKIALFHIHNNRVAGVRLLGKNTAMSVSSNGAIDIFSISTNELLYQYFLPRTAVNICAFDNNVEGSDILCIAPNGAIFHLRWEGSEEFNDEKGSTSIIGSLATFPPKSDLLIYNPDGSKENGIRGFNKIKVKNVTSSDTYDSVCNVNVNIENVGGQTSSSDSSDSVFNVLGIDEERVVAGCTRGWIRCFELNI
;
A
#
# COMPACT_ATOMS: atom_id res chain seq x y z
N MET A 1 -7.61 74.31 -16.23
CA MET A 1 -6.70 73.15 -16.21
C MET A 1 -6.16 73.03 -14.80
N THR A 2 -6.88 72.31 -13.95
CA THR A 2 -6.39 71.81 -12.66
C THR A 2 -6.75 70.34 -12.67
N SER A 3 -5.71 69.52 -12.55
CA SER A 3 -5.67 68.06 -12.64
C SER A 3 -6.73 67.40 -11.77
N GLU A 4 -7.51 66.49 -12.37
CA GLU A 4 -8.35 65.54 -11.66
C GLU A 4 -7.47 64.64 -10.78
N ASP A 5 -7.71 64.68 -9.47
CA ASP A 5 -7.11 63.76 -8.50
C ASP A 5 -7.51 62.33 -8.87
N SER A 6 -6.54 61.54 -9.31
CA SER A 6 -6.68 60.09 -9.43
C SER A 6 -6.83 59.51 -8.02
N THR A 7 -8.06 59.32 -7.56
CA THR A 7 -8.35 58.56 -6.34
C THR A 7 -7.86 57.13 -6.55
N THR A 8 -6.67 56.82 -6.05
CA THR A 8 -6.19 55.44 -5.96
C THR A 8 -7.19 54.68 -5.11
N VAL A 9 -8.00 53.83 -5.74
CA VAL A 9 -8.96 52.97 -5.04
C VAL A 9 -8.14 51.98 -4.23
N ILE A 10 -7.92 52.29 -2.95
CA ILE A 10 -7.23 51.41 -2.01
C ILE A 10 -8.12 50.19 -1.81
N SER A 11 -7.59 49.00 -2.07
CA SER A 11 -8.34 47.77 -1.83
C SER A 11 -8.54 47.63 -0.32
N PRO A 12 -9.72 47.21 0.16
CA PRO A 12 -9.92 46.88 1.58
C PRO A 12 -8.86 45.89 2.10
N PHE A 13 -8.35 45.01 1.23
CA PHE A 13 -7.30 44.04 1.55
C PHE A 13 -5.91 44.64 1.74
N ASP A 14 -5.66 45.87 1.29
CA ASP A 14 -4.39 46.56 1.54
C ASP A 14 -4.30 47.07 2.99
N LEU A 15 -5.46 47.33 3.61
CA LEU A 15 -5.59 47.84 4.98
C LEU A 15 -5.70 46.73 6.04
N LEU A 16 -6.04 45.51 5.64
CA LEU A 16 -6.21 44.38 6.55
C LEU A 16 -4.85 43.75 6.92
N PRO A 17 -4.65 43.31 8.18
CA PRO A 17 -3.54 42.44 8.55
C PRO A 17 -3.59 41.10 7.80
N ASP A 18 -2.42 40.47 7.61
CA ASP A 18 -2.32 39.22 6.86
C ASP A 18 -3.10 38.08 7.52
N GLU A 19 -3.21 38.07 8.85
CA GLU A 19 -3.97 37.07 9.61
C GLU A 19 -5.47 37.13 9.30
N ILE A 20 -6.01 38.34 9.13
CA ILE A 20 -7.42 38.53 8.76
C ILE A 20 -7.64 38.13 7.31
N CYS A 21 -6.72 38.49 6.42
CA CYS A 21 -6.74 38.04 5.04
C CYS A 21 -6.69 36.50 4.93
N LEU A 22 -5.84 35.84 5.73
CA LEU A 22 -5.77 34.38 5.80
C LEU A 22 -7.09 33.76 6.27
N ARG A 23 -7.73 34.31 7.30
CA ARG A 23 -9.06 33.88 7.76
C ARG A 23 -10.16 34.07 6.72
N ILE A 24 -10.09 35.11 5.90
CA ILE A 24 -11.00 35.28 4.76
C ILE A 24 -10.71 34.20 3.71
N PHE A 25 -9.44 33.93 3.44
CA PHE A 25 -9.02 32.97 2.42
C PHE A 25 -9.39 31.52 2.79
N THR A 26 -9.41 31.15 4.08
CA THR A 26 -9.83 29.82 4.52
C THR A 26 -11.29 29.49 4.18
N GLU A 27 -12.15 30.50 4.08
CA GLU A 27 -13.57 30.34 3.72
C GLU A 27 -13.79 30.25 2.19
N LEU A 28 -12.75 30.53 1.39
CA LEU A 28 -12.85 30.50 -0.06
C LEU A 28 -12.71 29.08 -0.60
N SER A 29 -13.32 28.82 -1.77
CA SER A 29 -13.08 27.57 -2.49
C SER A 29 -11.68 27.56 -3.10
N VAL A 30 -11.08 26.37 -3.23
CA VAL A 30 -9.73 26.21 -3.79
C VAL A 30 -9.56 26.81 -5.20
N PRO A 31 -10.52 26.68 -6.13
CA PRO A 31 -10.44 27.39 -7.42
C PRO A 31 -10.33 28.90 -7.26
N THR A 32 -11.03 29.48 -6.30
CA THR A 32 -11.00 30.92 -6.01
C THR A 32 -9.64 31.33 -5.44
N ILE A 33 -9.07 30.54 -4.53
CA ILE A 33 -7.73 30.76 -3.97
C ILE A 33 -6.65 30.72 -5.08
N CYS A 34 -6.84 29.87 -6.09
CA CYS A 34 -5.98 29.85 -7.27
C CYS A 34 -6.09 31.12 -8.13
N LEU A 35 -7.27 31.74 -8.21
CA LEU A 35 -7.45 33.04 -8.87
C LEU A 35 -6.86 34.17 -8.03
N CYS A 36 -6.96 34.11 -6.70
CA CYS A 36 -6.36 35.11 -5.80
C CYS A 36 -4.85 35.26 -6.03
N GLN A 37 -4.15 34.18 -6.43
CA GLN A 37 -2.72 34.20 -6.77
C GLN A 37 -2.36 35.18 -7.88
N THR A 38 -3.28 35.50 -8.79
CA THR A 38 -3.02 36.38 -9.94
C THR A 38 -3.33 37.84 -9.66
N VAL A 39 -3.88 38.18 -8.50
CA VAL A 39 -4.37 39.53 -8.18
C VAL A 39 -3.22 40.47 -7.81
N SER A 40 -2.35 40.05 -6.89
CA SER A 40 -1.20 40.85 -6.44
C SER A 40 -0.10 39.97 -5.84
N LYS A 41 1.11 40.52 -5.67
CA LYS A 41 2.20 39.82 -4.98
C LYS A 41 1.84 39.46 -3.54
N ARG A 42 1.13 40.35 -2.82
CA ARG A 42 0.70 40.10 -1.44
C ARG A 42 -0.29 38.94 -1.38
N TRP A 43 -1.28 38.93 -2.27
CA TRP A 43 -2.27 37.85 -2.35
C TRP A 43 -1.63 36.52 -2.76
N TYR A 44 -0.64 36.57 -3.65
CA TYR A 44 0.16 35.40 -3.97
C TYR A 44 0.79 34.81 -2.71
N TYR A 45 1.50 35.60 -1.89
CA TYR A 45 2.13 35.08 -0.66
C TYR A 45 1.11 34.50 0.33
N ILE A 46 0.01 35.21 0.60
CA ILE A 46 -1.06 34.75 1.50
C ILE A 46 -1.66 33.42 1.00
N SER A 47 -1.87 33.27 -0.30
CA SER A 47 -2.42 32.05 -0.89
C SER A 47 -1.46 30.85 -0.92
N GLN A 48 -0.16 31.05 -0.69
CA GLN A 48 0.81 29.95 -0.53
C GLN A 48 0.99 29.54 0.94
N ASP A 49 0.28 30.19 1.87
CA ASP A 49 0.45 29.91 3.29
C ASP A 49 0.12 28.45 3.65
N GLU A 50 0.99 27.83 4.45
CA GLU A 50 0.89 26.41 4.80
C GLU A 50 -0.35 26.11 5.65
N SER A 51 -0.78 27.03 6.53
CA SER A 51 -1.95 26.83 7.40
C SER A 51 -3.26 26.82 6.61
N LEU A 52 -3.34 27.62 5.53
CA LEU A 52 -4.46 27.65 4.61
C LEU A 52 -4.65 26.28 3.95
N TRP A 53 -3.57 25.72 3.38
CA TRP A 53 -3.63 24.42 2.71
C TRP A 53 -3.81 23.27 3.69
N GLN A 54 -3.28 23.37 4.92
CA GLN A 54 -3.55 22.41 5.99
C GLN A 54 -5.05 22.35 6.32
N HIS A 55 -5.71 23.51 6.41
CA HIS A 55 -7.14 23.58 6.63
C HIS A 55 -7.93 22.90 5.51
N HIS A 56 -7.63 23.21 4.24
CA HIS A 56 -8.30 22.55 3.11
C HIS A 56 -8.03 21.04 3.03
N CYS A 57 -6.83 20.58 3.41
CA CYS A 57 -6.55 19.15 3.53
C CYS A 57 -7.41 18.50 4.61
N SER A 58 -7.59 19.16 5.76
CA SER A 58 -8.46 18.64 6.84
C SER A 58 -9.92 18.52 6.40
N LEU A 59 -10.41 19.46 5.60
CA LEU A 59 -11.75 19.40 5.02
C LEU A 59 -11.88 18.27 3.99
N LEU A 60 -10.84 18.00 3.21
CA LEU A 60 -10.83 16.97 2.17
C LEU A 60 -10.78 15.55 2.75
N ILE A 61 -9.97 15.35 3.80
CA ILE A 61 -9.76 14.04 4.46
C ILE A 61 -10.89 13.74 5.46
N GLY A 62 -11.49 14.77 6.04
CA GLY A 62 -12.54 14.64 7.05
C GLY A 62 -11.99 14.61 8.49
N PRO A 63 -12.85 14.34 9.49
CA PRO A 63 -12.48 14.44 10.89
C PRO A 63 -11.42 13.41 11.29
N GLY A 64 -10.32 13.90 11.87
CA GLY A 64 -9.24 13.07 12.40
C GLY A 64 -7.89 13.79 12.34
N PRO A 65 -6.83 13.19 12.91
CA PRO A 65 -5.48 13.70 12.75
C PRO A 65 -5.07 13.62 11.27
N LEU A 66 -4.44 14.69 10.79
CA LEU A 66 -3.79 14.69 9.47
C LEU A 66 -2.59 13.74 9.51
N PRO A 67 -2.25 13.08 8.39
CA PRO A 67 -1.13 12.15 8.36
C PRO A 67 0.20 12.85 8.70
N PRO A 68 1.13 12.14 9.35
CA PRO A 68 2.45 12.68 9.64
C PRO A 68 3.17 13.00 8.33
N ARG A 69 3.69 14.22 8.20
CA ARG A 69 4.46 14.65 7.03
C ARG A 69 5.81 13.92 7.03
N THR A 70 6.01 12.91 6.18
CA THR A 70 7.34 12.27 6.07
C THR A 70 8.28 13.14 5.22
N SER A 71 9.59 13.09 5.53
CA SER A 71 10.60 13.92 4.84
C SER A 71 10.70 13.61 3.33
N SER A 72 10.29 12.41 2.94
CA SER A 72 10.26 11.97 1.55
C SER A 72 9.04 12.45 0.78
N THR A 73 7.94 12.81 1.44
CA THR A 73 6.66 12.89 0.74
C THR A 73 6.05 14.26 0.55
N LEU A 74 6.31 15.34 1.32
CA LEU A 74 5.55 16.59 1.09
C LEU A 74 6.25 17.90 1.45
N ASP A 75 6.91 18.53 0.46
CA ASP A 75 7.48 19.88 0.57
C ASP A 75 6.46 20.96 1.01
N SER A 76 5.16 20.80 0.69
CA SER A 76 4.09 21.77 1.01
C SER A 76 2.71 21.14 1.14
N TRP A 77 1.84 21.70 2.00
CA TRP A 77 0.45 21.25 2.15
C TRP A 77 -0.37 21.39 0.86
N LYS A 78 0.01 22.34 0.00
CA LYS A 78 -0.60 22.52 -1.33
C LYS A 78 -0.34 21.33 -2.24
N LYS A 79 0.86 20.77 -2.23
CA LYS A 79 1.18 19.55 -3.00
C LYS A 79 0.39 18.37 -2.47
N PHE A 80 0.29 18.24 -1.15
CA PHE A 80 -0.50 17.19 -0.51
C PHE A 80 -1.98 17.25 -0.89
N TYR A 81 -2.57 18.45 -0.85
CA TYR A 81 -3.94 18.68 -1.25
C TYR A 81 -4.19 18.20 -2.70
N ARG A 82 -3.27 18.53 -3.62
CA ARG A 82 -3.37 18.10 -5.02
C ARG A 82 -3.20 16.60 -5.18
N LEU A 83 -2.27 15.98 -4.45
CA LEU A 83 -2.09 14.54 -4.44
C LEU A 83 -3.37 13.83 -3.98
N GLN A 84 -3.97 14.28 -2.87
CA GLN A 84 -5.23 13.73 -2.37
C GLN A 84 -6.38 13.93 -3.36
N LEU A 85 -6.42 15.05 -4.08
CA LEU A 85 -7.38 15.22 -5.18
C LEU A 85 -7.16 14.21 -6.30
N ASN A 86 -5.91 13.98 -6.72
CA ASN A 86 -5.58 13.02 -7.77
C ASN A 86 -5.91 11.59 -7.36
N TRP A 87 -5.71 11.24 -6.08
CA TRP A 87 -6.22 10.00 -5.50
C TRP A 87 -7.75 9.93 -5.56
N ASN A 88 -8.45 10.95 -5.06
CA ASN A 88 -9.92 11.00 -5.06
C ASN A 88 -10.53 10.96 -6.48
N SER A 89 -9.83 11.50 -7.48
CA SER A 89 -10.27 11.52 -8.88
C SER A 89 -9.73 10.36 -9.72
N GLY A 90 -8.84 9.53 -9.17
CA GLY A 90 -8.14 8.47 -9.90
C GLY A 90 -7.29 8.98 -11.06
N THR A 91 -6.80 10.22 -10.99
CA THR A 91 -6.11 10.88 -12.10
C THR A 91 -4.60 10.71 -11.96
N ALA A 92 -4.02 9.81 -12.75
CA ALA A 92 -2.58 9.71 -12.91
C ALA A 92 -2.06 10.87 -13.77
N THR A 93 -1.02 11.54 -13.30
CA THR A 93 -0.31 12.61 -14.03
C THR A 93 0.66 12.04 -15.04
N LYS A 94 1.31 10.92 -14.70
CA LYS A 94 2.23 10.19 -15.59
C LYS A 94 1.95 8.71 -15.51
N THR A 95 2.11 8.05 -16.65
CA THR A 95 2.05 6.59 -16.75
C THR A 95 3.25 6.09 -17.52
N PHE A 96 3.85 5.02 -17.05
CA PHE A 96 4.92 4.35 -17.77
C PHE A 96 4.82 2.84 -17.63
N ASN A 97 5.22 2.15 -18.69
CA ASN A 97 5.18 0.71 -18.80
C ASN A 97 6.57 0.20 -19.15
N PHE A 98 6.98 -0.89 -18.53
CA PHE A 98 8.20 -1.59 -18.92
C PHE A 98 8.00 -3.09 -18.77
N LYS A 99 8.70 -3.86 -19.61
CA LYS A 99 8.73 -5.31 -19.49
C LYS A 99 9.73 -5.67 -18.41
N ALA A 100 9.25 -6.27 -17.32
CA ALA A 100 10.11 -6.67 -16.21
C ALA A 100 10.62 -8.09 -16.32
N HIS A 101 9.77 -8.99 -16.81
CA HIS A 101 10.04 -10.42 -16.94
C HIS A 101 9.48 -10.93 -18.26
N ASP A 102 9.98 -12.06 -18.74
CA ASP A 102 9.44 -12.72 -19.94
C ASP A 102 8.18 -13.55 -19.62
N SER A 103 7.98 -13.88 -18.34
CA SER A 103 6.83 -14.61 -17.80
C SER A 103 6.11 -13.82 -16.69
N LYS A 104 5.22 -14.49 -15.95
CA LYS A 104 4.33 -13.89 -14.95
C LYS A 104 5.10 -13.24 -13.80
N VAL A 105 4.74 -11.97 -13.52
CA VAL A 105 5.08 -11.34 -12.23
C VAL A 105 4.14 -11.90 -11.17
N ILE A 106 4.72 -12.53 -10.15
CA ILE A 106 4.00 -13.22 -9.07
C ILE A 106 3.98 -12.38 -7.80
N SER A 107 5.07 -11.67 -7.52
CA SER A 107 5.21 -10.83 -6.34
C SER A 107 5.91 -9.54 -6.68
N LEU A 108 5.60 -8.47 -5.96
CA LEU A 108 6.32 -7.21 -6.06
C LEU A 108 6.26 -6.45 -4.75
N LYS A 109 7.30 -5.65 -4.48
CA LYS A 109 7.35 -4.74 -3.33
C LYS A 109 7.94 -3.42 -3.77
N LEU A 110 7.28 -2.32 -3.41
CA LEU A 110 7.71 -0.95 -3.69
C LEU A 110 8.03 -0.27 -2.36
N ARG A 111 9.25 0.27 -2.23
CA ARG A 111 9.63 1.19 -1.14
C ARG A 111 10.47 2.31 -1.73
N GLY A 112 10.05 3.56 -1.54
CA GLY A 112 10.71 4.72 -2.12
C GLY A 112 10.78 4.66 -3.65
N ASN A 113 11.98 4.62 -4.21
CA ASN A 113 12.17 4.53 -5.68
C ASN A 113 12.57 3.14 -6.14
N ILE A 114 12.64 2.17 -5.23
CA ILE A 114 13.07 0.81 -5.51
C ILE A 114 11.82 -0.06 -5.60
N LEU A 115 11.66 -0.69 -6.76
CA LEU A 115 10.71 -1.76 -6.96
C LEU A 115 11.47 -3.07 -7.08
N ILE A 116 11.05 -4.07 -6.32
CA ILE A 116 11.50 -5.45 -6.49
C ILE A 116 10.36 -6.26 -7.06
N THR A 117 10.63 -7.06 -8.07
CA THR A 117 9.65 -7.95 -8.72
C THR A 117 10.14 -9.38 -8.70
N GLY A 118 9.27 -10.31 -8.31
CA GLY A 118 9.50 -11.75 -8.35
C GLY A 118 8.68 -12.42 -9.43
N SER A 119 9.30 -13.37 -10.13
CA SER A 119 8.74 -14.04 -11.31
C SER A 119 8.67 -15.55 -11.15
N SER A 120 7.82 -16.20 -11.97
CA SER A 120 7.87 -17.65 -12.20
C SER A 120 9.17 -18.11 -12.89
N GLU A 121 9.93 -17.19 -13.49
CA GLU A 121 11.21 -17.46 -14.17
C GLU A 121 12.38 -17.68 -13.23
N LYS A 122 12.09 -17.76 -11.93
CA LYS A 122 13.07 -18.05 -10.90
C LYS A 122 14.10 -16.94 -10.69
N CYS A 123 13.73 -15.72 -11.06
CA CYS A 123 14.55 -14.53 -10.91
C CYS A 123 13.79 -13.41 -10.17
N LEU A 124 14.57 -12.52 -9.58
CA LEU A 124 14.15 -11.25 -9.02
C LEU A 124 14.67 -10.13 -9.93
N GLY A 125 13.82 -9.15 -10.23
CA GLY A 125 14.24 -7.89 -10.84
C GLY A 125 14.29 -6.78 -9.79
N VAL A 126 15.37 -6.00 -9.78
CA VAL A 126 15.49 -4.78 -8.97
C VAL A 126 15.46 -3.58 -9.91
N TRP A 127 14.53 -2.67 -9.67
CA TRP A 127 14.17 -1.60 -10.60
C TRP A 127 14.19 -0.25 -9.90
N ASN A 128 14.68 0.75 -10.62
CA ASN A 128 14.57 2.13 -10.22
C ASN A 128 13.37 2.78 -10.91
N ILE A 129 12.30 3.00 -10.15
CA ILE A 129 11.00 3.45 -10.67
C ILE A 129 11.09 4.83 -11.31
N LYS A 130 11.89 5.75 -10.75
CA LYS A 130 12.08 7.08 -11.34
C LYS A 130 12.70 7.06 -12.73
N THR A 131 13.59 6.10 -12.98
CA THR A 131 14.29 5.99 -14.28
C THR A 131 13.68 4.95 -15.21
N GLY A 132 12.82 4.07 -14.69
CA GLY A 132 12.30 2.90 -15.39
C GLY A 132 13.37 1.86 -15.76
N LYS A 133 14.58 1.96 -15.21
CA LYS A 133 15.69 1.06 -15.53
C LYS A 133 15.75 -0.11 -14.59
N GLN A 134 16.02 -1.29 -15.14
CA GLN A 134 16.46 -2.44 -14.38
C GLN A 134 17.87 -2.17 -13.87
N GLU A 135 18.03 -2.11 -12.55
CA GLU A 135 19.35 -2.02 -11.95
C GLU A 135 19.97 -3.41 -11.89
N LYS A 136 19.18 -4.45 -11.58
CA LYS A 136 19.67 -5.83 -11.45
C LYS A 136 18.66 -6.90 -11.81
N GLU A 137 19.23 -8.05 -12.13
CA GLU A 137 18.55 -9.33 -12.22
C GLU A 137 19.27 -10.34 -11.32
N ILE A 138 18.55 -10.95 -10.39
CA ILE A 138 19.10 -11.91 -9.44
C ILE A 138 18.46 -13.27 -9.71
N HIS A 139 19.27 -14.25 -10.08
CA HIS A 139 18.81 -15.62 -10.33
C HIS A 139 18.76 -16.39 -9.00
N VAL A 140 17.57 -16.81 -8.60
CA VAL A 140 17.31 -17.47 -7.31
C VAL A 140 17.24 -19.00 -7.46
N GLY A 141 16.77 -19.46 -8.61
CA GLY A 141 16.66 -20.89 -8.95
C GLY A 141 15.34 -21.57 -8.53
N ALA A 142 14.39 -20.83 -7.95
CA ALA A 142 13.02 -21.28 -7.68
C ALA A 142 12.02 -20.14 -7.90
N ASP A 143 10.74 -20.46 -8.07
CA ASP A 143 9.66 -19.50 -8.28
C ASP A 143 9.54 -18.53 -7.10
N ILE A 144 9.25 -17.26 -7.38
CA ILE A 144 9.23 -16.22 -6.34
C ILE A 144 7.79 -15.83 -5.98
N ILE A 145 7.29 -16.39 -4.89
CA ILE A 145 5.90 -16.23 -4.43
C ILE A 145 5.72 -15.01 -3.55
N CYS A 146 6.72 -14.69 -2.72
CA CYS A 146 6.71 -13.52 -1.87
C CYS A 146 8.10 -12.88 -1.83
N VAL A 147 8.11 -11.55 -1.70
CA VAL A 147 9.34 -10.76 -1.67
C VAL A 147 9.16 -9.58 -0.73
N ASP A 148 10.21 -9.26 0.02
CA ASP A 148 10.29 -8.03 0.78
C ASP A 148 11.74 -7.61 0.95
N PHE A 149 11.99 -6.35 1.34
CA PHE A 149 13.35 -5.83 1.43
C PHE A 149 13.50 -4.68 2.41
N ILE A 150 14.72 -4.47 2.90
CA ILE A 150 15.10 -3.34 3.74
C ILE A 150 16.20 -2.57 3.03
N GLU A 151 15.86 -1.37 2.57
CA GLU A 151 16.79 -0.51 1.82
C GLU A 151 18.02 -0.13 2.65
N HIS A 152 17.82 0.37 3.88
CA HIS A 152 18.93 0.86 4.72
C HIS A 152 19.85 -0.24 5.26
N LYS A 153 19.41 -1.50 5.25
CA LYS A 153 20.21 -2.67 5.64
C LYS A 153 20.74 -3.46 4.46
N ASP A 154 20.45 -3.02 3.23
CA ASP A 154 20.89 -3.66 2.01
C ASP A 154 20.42 -5.11 1.83
N VAL A 155 19.20 -5.46 2.26
CA VAL A 155 18.72 -6.85 2.24
C VAL A 155 17.44 -7.01 1.43
N ILE A 156 17.41 -8.04 0.58
CA ILE A 156 16.22 -8.57 -0.09
C ILE A 156 15.97 -9.97 0.45
N ALA A 157 14.74 -10.25 0.88
CA ALA A 157 14.28 -11.58 1.21
C ALA A 157 13.28 -12.04 0.14
N CYS A 158 13.36 -13.32 -0.25
CA CYS A 158 12.38 -13.94 -1.13
C CYS A 158 12.01 -15.35 -0.67
N GLY A 159 10.74 -15.71 -0.84
CA GLY A 159 10.20 -17.04 -0.57
C GLY A 159 9.66 -17.70 -1.83
N SER A 160 9.68 -19.03 -1.82
CA SER A 160 9.25 -19.89 -2.93
C SER A 160 8.26 -20.94 -2.42
N TYR A 161 7.31 -21.33 -3.26
CA TYR A 161 6.38 -22.41 -2.94
C TYR A 161 6.98 -23.79 -3.26
N TYR A 162 7.69 -23.91 -4.39
CA TYR A 162 8.29 -25.17 -4.82
C TYR A 162 9.77 -25.32 -4.44
N GLY A 163 10.35 -24.32 -3.79
CA GLY A 163 11.72 -24.36 -3.31
C GLY A 163 11.87 -25.17 -2.03
N ASP A 164 12.95 -25.95 -1.95
CA ASP A 164 13.34 -26.68 -0.73
C ASP A 164 13.99 -25.75 0.33
N PHE A 165 13.50 -24.51 0.45
CA PHE A 165 14.01 -23.49 1.38
C PHE A 165 12.86 -22.61 1.88
N GLY A 166 13.03 -22.04 3.08
CA GLY A 166 12.07 -21.10 3.63
C GLY A 166 12.19 -19.72 3.03
N CYS A 167 13.39 -19.14 3.09
CA CYS A 167 13.68 -17.90 2.40
C CYS A 167 15.14 -17.86 1.95
N LYS A 168 15.39 -17.08 0.89
CA LYS A 168 16.75 -16.71 0.46
C LYS A 168 16.95 -15.23 0.66
N LEU A 169 18.17 -14.86 1.07
CA LEU A 169 18.58 -13.49 1.32
C LEU A 169 19.63 -13.07 0.29
N PHE A 170 19.48 -11.85 -0.21
CA PHE A 170 20.39 -11.24 -1.18
C PHE A 170 20.70 -9.81 -0.78
N SER A 171 21.91 -9.35 -1.15
CA SER A 171 22.28 -7.95 -0.98
C SER A 171 21.59 -7.09 -2.05
N LEU A 172 20.92 -6.02 -1.64
CA LEU A 172 20.24 -5.10 -2.56
C LEU A 172 21.23 -4.37 -3.47
N SER A 173 22.42 -4.03 -2.96
CA SER A 173 23.47 -3.23 -3.61
C SER A 173 24.45 -4.06 -4.45
N THR A 174 24.58 -5.37 -4.19
CA THR A 174 25.46 -6.25 -4.98
C THR A 174 24.73 -7.34 -5.74
N GLY A 175 23.51 -7.71 -5.33
CA GLY A 175 22.78 -8.86 -5.86
C GLY A 175 23.36 -10.22 -5.43
N LYS A 176 24.38 -10.23 -4.57
CA LYS A 176 25.00 -11.47 -4.08
C LYS A 176 24.13 -12.13 -3.03
N SER A 177 24.12 -13.45 -3.00
CA SER A 177 23.46 -14.21 -1.93
C SER A 177 24.15 -13.93 -0.60
N LEU A 178 23.35 -13.57 0.41
CA LEU A 178 23.76 -13.38 1.80
C LEU A 178 23.60 -14.66 2.61
N GLY A 179 22.61 -15.48 2.23
CA GLY A 179 22.34 -16.75 2.87
C GLY A 179 20.99 -17.31 2.47
N GLU A 180 20.68 -18.48 3.02
CA GLU A 180 19.37 -19.11 2.89
C GLU A 180 18.96 -19.71 4.23
N PHE A 181 17.66 -19.66 4.51
CA PHE A 181 17.06 -20.38 5.61
C PHE A 181 16.42 -21.65 5.08
N ARG A 182 16.79 -22.79 5.66
CA ARG A 182 16.32 -24.10 5.27
C ARG A 182 16.07 -24.97 6.49
N GLU A 183 14.97 -25.68 6.48
CA GLU A 183 14.67 -26.75 7.44
C GLU A 183 14.29 -28.02 6.69
N ASP A 184 14.43 -29.16 7.36
CA ASP A 184 13.99 -30.43 6.81
C ASP A 184 12.47 -30.44 6.64
N HIS A 185 12.00 -30.96 5.50
CA HIS A 185 10.57 -31.02 5.17
C HIS A 185 9.87 -29.66 5.11
N TRP A 186 10.54 -28.63 4.58
CA TRP A 186 9.90 -27.34 4.32
C TRP A 186 8.72 -27.49 3.35
N ILE A 187 7.58 -26.88 3.69
CA ILE A 187 6.38 -26.91 2.84
C ILE A 187 6.05 -25.48 2.42
N GLY A 188 6.62 -25.08 1.29
CA GLY A 188 6.28 -23.90 0.48
C GLY A 188 5.93 -22.61 1.23
N THR A 189 6.79 -21.60 1.08
CA THR A 189 6.55 -20.26 1.63
C THR A 189 5.50 -19.51 0.81
N GLN A 190 4.44 -19.05 1.48
CA GLN A 190 3.28 -18.41 0.85
C GLN A 190 3.31 -16.89 1.02
N CYS A 191 3.72 -16.43 2.18
CA CYS A 191 3.73 -15.01 2.53
C CYS A 191 4.91 -14.72 3.45
N MET A 192 5.33 -13.46 3.45
CA MET A 192 6.48 -13.00 4.22
C MET A 192 6.34 -11.51 4.52
N ASP A 193 6.91 -11.11 5.65
CA ASP A 193 7.19 -9.71 5.97
C ASP A 193 8.55 -9.61 6.66
N ILE A 194 9.20 -8.45 6.55
CA ILE A 194 10.53 -8.20 7.12
C ILE A 194 10.61 -6.84 7.80
N ASN A 195 11.17 -6.83 9.01
CA ASN A 195 11.54 -5.63 9.75
C ASN A 195 13.04 -5.66 10.08
N ASP A 196 13.53 -4.63 10.75
CA ASP A 196 14.96 -4.47 11.04
C ASP A 196 15.57 -5.60 11.87
N GLU A 197 14.78 -6.43 12.56
CA GLU A 197 15.28 -7.48 13.45
C GLU A 197 14.91 -8.89 12.95
N TYR A 198 13.72 -9.04 12.37
CA TYR A 198 13.09 -10.32 12.09
C TYR A 198 12.52 -10.42 10.67
N ILE A 199 12.52 -11.65 10.16
CA ILE A 199 11.70 -12.10 9.04
C ILE A 199 10.62 -13.01 9.62
N ILE A 200 9.37 -12.79 9.18
CA ILE A 200 8.27 -13.71 9.43
C ILE A 200 7.87 -14.41 8.13
N LEU A 201 7.71 -15.72 8.17
CA LEU A 201 7.32 -16.56 7.04
C LEU A 201 6.04 -17.32 7.39
N GLY A 202 5.05 -17.29 6.50
CA GLY A 202 3.88 -18.15 6.57
C GLY A 202 3.96 -19.25 5.51
N THR A 203 3.76 -20.50 5.92
CA THR A 203 3.84 -21.67 5.05
C THR A 203 2.46 -22.17 4.60
N TYR A 204 2.46 -23.12 3.65
CA TYR A 204 1.22 -23.73 3.18
C TYR A 204 0.56 -24.66 4.21
N ASN A 205 1.32 -25.27 5.12
CA ASN A 205 0.80 -26.15 6.17
C ASN A 205 0.37 -25.42 7.46
N GLY A 206 0.37 -24.08 7.46
CA GLY A 206 -0.07 -23.28 8.61
C GLY A 206 1.01 -22.98 9.65
N MET A 207 2.27 -23.33 9.37
CA MET A 207 3.39 -22.96 10.23
C MET A 207 3.78 -21.50 9.99
N ILE A 208 4.12 -20.81 11.08
CA ILE A 208 4.65 -19.46 11.03
C ILE A 208 6.04 -19.47 11.66
N HIS A 209 7.05 -19.12 10.87
CA HIS A 209 8.44 -19.10 11.30
C HIS A 209 8.87 -17.65 11.51
N VAL A 210 9.49 -17.37 12.66
CA VAL A 210 10.11 -16.07 12.94
C VAL A 210 11.61 -16.27 13.07
N LEU A 211 12.36 -15.54 12.25
CA LEU A 211 13.79 -15.72 12.08
C LEU A 211 14.50 -14.38 12.28
N SER A 212 15.67 -14.39 12.90
CA SER A 212 16.59 -13.25 12.81
C SER A 212 17.27 -13.31 11.45
N TRP A 213 17.17 -12.23 10.68
CA TRP A 213 17.75 -12.20 9.34
C TRP A 213 19.28 -11.96 9.35
N GLU A 214 19.82 -11.37 10.43
CA GLU A 214 21.27 -11.12 10.57
C GLU A 214 22.05 -12.43 10.79
N ASP A 215 21.60 -13.25 11.73
CA ASP A 215 22.29 -14.50 12.12
C ASP A 215 21.66 -15.76 11.51
N GLY A 216 20.51 -15.64 10.83
CA GLY A 216 19.73 -16.77 10.32
C GLY A 216 19.12 -17.67 11.41
N ARG A 217 19.15 -17.23 12.68
CA ARG A 217 18.65 -18.01 13.82
C ARG A 217 17.13 -18.03 13.84
N LYS A 218 16.57 -19.20 14.12
CA LYS A 218 15.14 -19.35 14.40
C LYS A 218 14.80 -18.85 15.80
N ILE A 219 13.96 -17.83 15.86
CA ILE A 219 13.53 -17.17 17.10
C ILE A 219 12.26 -17.83 17.63
N ALA A 220 11.27 -18.03 16.77
CA ALA A 220 10.00 -18.62 17.14
C ALA A 220 9.42 -19.50 16.03
N LEU A 221 8.55 -20.41 16.44
CA LEU A 221 7.78 -21.29 15.56
C LEU A 221 6.38 -21.43 16.13
N PHE A 222 5.40 -20.96 15.38
CA PHE A 222 4.00 -21.06 15.76
C PHE A 222 3.29 -22.11 14.90
N HIS A 223 2.65 -23.06 15.57
CA HIS A 223 1.84 -24.12 14.98
C HIS A 223 0.37 -23.93 15.36
N ILE A 224 -0.20 -22.82 14.90
CA ILE A 224 -1.52 -22.38 15.34
C ILE A 224 -2.55 -22.61 14.23
N HIS A 225 -2.14 -22.45 12.97
CA HIS A 225 -3.00 -22.71 11.83
C HIS A 225 -2.88 -24.16 11.37
N ASN A 226 -4.04 -24.76 11.07
CA ASN A 226 -4.13 -26.06 10.39
C ASN A 226 -4.33 -25.91 8.87
N ASN A 227 -4.28 -24.69 8.35
CA ASN A 227 -4.51 -24.36 6.96
C ASN A 227 -3.44 -23.38 6.47
N ARG A 228 -3.40 -23.18 5.15
CA ARG A 228 -2.51 -22.21 4.49
C ARG A 228 -2.56 -20.86 5.17
N VAL A 229 -1.39 -20.31 5.48
CA VAL A 229 -1.25 -18.91 5.92
C VAL A 229 -1.43 -18.01 4.69
N ALA A 230 -2.50 -17.23 4.68
CA ALA A 230 -2.85 -16.31 3.59
C ALA A 230 -1.99 -15.03 3.63
N GLY A 231 -1.56 -14.60 4.80
CA GLY A 231 -0.65 -13.46 4.96
C GLY A 231 -0.08 -13.34 6.37
N VAL A 232 1.03 -12.62 6.46
CA VAL A 232 1.73 -12.31 7.71
C VAL A 232 2.16 -10.84 7.70
N ARG A 233 2.23 -10.23 8.89
CA ARG A 233 2.66 -8.84 9.08
C ARG A 233 3.41 -8.68 10.39
N LEU A 234 4.52 -7.95 10.37
CA LEU A 234 5.23 -7.51 11.58
C LEU A 234 4.67 -6.16 12.00
N LEU A 235 4.13 -6.11 13.22
CA LEU A 235 3.60 -4.92 13.86
C LEU A 235 4.64 -4.38 14.83
N GLY A 236 5.48 -3.47 14.34
CA GLY A 236 6.63 -2.97 15.09
C GLY A 236 7.68 -4.06 15.32
N LYS A 237 8.30 -4.06 16.51
CA LYS A 237 9.43 -4.94 16.83
C LYS A 237 9.03 -6.29 17.40
N ASN A 238 7.99 -6.33 18.22
CA ASN A 238 7.69 -7.48 19.07
C ASN A 238 6.38 -8.18 18.72
N THR A 239 5.53 -7.57 17.90
CA THR A 239 4.21 -8.12 17.62
C THR A 239 4.17 -8.60 16.18
N ALA A 240 3.60 -9.77 15.97
CA ALA A 240 3.36 -10.35 14.67
C ALA A 240 1.88 -10.65 14.51
N MET A 241 1.40 -10.59 13.28
CA MET A 241 0.04 -10.92 12.92
C MET A 241 0.04 -11.92 11.76
N SER A 242 -0.89 -12.85 11.79
CA SER A 242 -1.11 -13.79 10.70
C SER A 242 -2.59 -13.90 10.36
N VAL A 243 -2.86 -14.18 9.10
CA VAL A 243 -4.20 -14.44 8.57
C VAL A 243 -4.15 -15.80 7.88
N SER A 244 -5.05 -16.69 8.27
CA SER A 244 -5.19 -18.02 7.71
C SER A 244 -6.34 -18.11 6.73
N SER A 245 -6.25 -19.08 5.81
CA SER A 245 -7.27 -19.27 4.78
C SER A 245 -8.63 -19.69 5.34
N ASN A 246 -8.71 -20.12 6.60
CA ASN A 246 -9.97 -20.40 7.29
C ASN A 246 -10.62 -19.14 7.91
N GLY A 247 -9.99 -17.97 7.81
CA GLY A 247 -10.45 -16.72 8.42
C GLY A 247 -9.99 -16.50 9.85
N ALA A 248 -9.13 -17.35 10.40
CA ALA A 248 -8.46 -17.09 11.68
C ALA A 248 -7.40 -15.99 11.49
N ILE A 249 -7.44 -15.02 12.39
CA ILE A 249 -6.49 -13.93 12.49
C ILE A 249 -5.87 -14.01 13.88
N ASP A 250 -4.59 -14.26 13.92
CA ASP A 250 -3.87 -14.49 15.16
C ASP A 250 -2.76 -13.46 15.31
N ILE A 251 -2.61 -12.96 16.53
CA ILE A 251 -1.63 -11.96 16.93
C ILE A 251 -0.74 -12.57 17.99
N PHE A 252 0.56 -12.48 17.79
CA PHE A 252 1.58 -13.12 18.62
C PHE A 252 2.60 -12.10 19.12
N SER A 253 3.16 -12.41 20.28
CA SER A 253 4.36 -11.76 20.79
C SER A 253 5.59 -12.60 20.40
N ILE A 254 6.54 -11.98 19.70
CA ILE A 254 7.77 -12.60 19.21
C ILE A 254 8.71 -12.91 20.38
N SER A 255 8.86 -12.00 21.34
CA SER A 255 9.75 -12.17 22.49
C SER A 255 9.27 -13.21 23.48
N THR A 256 7.95 -13.30 23.73
CA THR A 256 7.39 -14.29 24.66
C THR A 256 7.03 -15.61 23.98
N ASN A 257 6.99 -15.63 22.65
CA ASN A 257 6.54 -16.78 21.85
C ASN A 257 5.13 -17.26 22.24
N GLU A 258 4.24 -16.30 22.52
CA GLU A 258 2.87 -16.55 22.95
C GLU A 258 1.86 -15.96 21.97
N LEU A 259 0.74 -16.66 21.81
CA LEU A 259 -0.47 -16.14 21.17
C LEU A 259 -1.11 -15.12 22.12
N LEU A 260 -1.20 -13.87 21.69
CA LEU A 260 -1.83 -12.80 22.44
C LEU A 260 -3.34 -12.78 22.19
N TYR A 261 -3.72 -12.80 20.91
CA TYR A 261 -5.11 -12.68 20.51
C TYR A 261 -5.41 -13.59 19.33
N GLN A 262 -6.59 -14.19 19.36
CA GLN A 262 -7.14 -14.96 18.26
C GLN A 262 -8.52 -14.43 17.95
N TYR A 263 -8.72 -14.10 16.68
CA TYR A 263 -9.99 -13.65 16.14
C TYR A 263 -10.39 -14.55 14.97
N PHE A 264 -11.66 -14.89 14.86
CA PHE A 264 -12.16 -15.71 13.77
C PHE A 264 -13.22 -14.95 12.98
N LEU A 265 -12.99 -14.77 11.68
CA LEU A 265 -14.00 -14.22 10.80
C LEU A 265 -15.20 -15.17 10.72
N PRO A 266 -16.44 -14.68 10.92
CA PRO A 266 -17.60 -15.55 11.01
C PRO A 266 -17.81 -16.33 9.70
N ARG A 267 -17.56 -17.65 9.76
CA ARG A 267 -17.84 -18.68 8.74
C ARG A 267 -17.40 -18.32 7.32
N THR A 268 -16.27 -17.63 7.15
CA THR A 268 -15.76 -17.28 5.83
C THR A 268 -14.29 -17.65 5.71
N ALA A 269 -13.99 -18.48 4.72
CA ALA A 269 -12.61 -18.67 4.29
C ALA A 269 -12.06 -17.34 3.77
N VAL A 270 -10.77 -17.11 3.92
CA VAL A 270 -10.05 -15.96 3.36
C VAL A 270 -9.16 -16.48 2.24
N ASN A 271 -9.30 -15.90 1.06
CA ASN A 271 -8.45 -16.26 -0.08
C ASN A 271 -7.26 -15.30 -0.20
N ILE A 272 -7.53 -14.01 0.01
CA ILE A 272 -6.56 -12.94 -0.17
C ILE A 272 -6.62 -12.07 1.08
N CYS A 273 -5.47 -11.65 1.58
CA CYS A 273 -5.38 -10.58 2.54
C CYS A 273 -4.33 -9.57 2.11
N ALA A 274 -4.52 -8.33 2.53
CA ALA A 274 -3.55 -7.27 2.37
C ALA A 274 -3.48 -6.49 3.67
N PHE A 275 -2.30 -5.99 3.97
CA PHE A 275 -2.02 -5.18 5.15
C PHE A 275 -1.70 -3.76 4.69
N ASP A 276 -2.07 -2.79 5.53
CA ASP A 276 -1.69 -1.41 5.31
C ASP A 276 -0.16 -1.24 5.44
N ASN A 277 0.39 -0.42 4.55
CA ASN A 277 1.80 -0.06 4.49
C ASN A 277 2.14 1.10 5.44
N ASN A 278 1.16 1.73 6.09
CA ASN A 278 1.40 2.77 7.09
C ASN A 278 2.27 2.25 8.25
N VAL A 279 2.94 3.19 8.93
CA VAL A 279 3.96 2.94 9.97
C VAL A 279 3.46 2.01 11.10
N GLU A 280 2.16 1.98 11.37
CA GLU A 280 1.56 1.13 12.39
C GLU A 280 1.07 -0.23 11.87
N GLY A 281 0.87 -0.39 10.56
CA GLY A 281 0.43 -1.63 9.92
C GLY A 281 -0.88 -2.20 10.47
N SER A 282 -1.71 -1.36 11.10
CA SER A 282 -2.85 -1.76 11.91
C SER A 282 -4.07 -2.19 11.09
N ASP A 283 -4.22 -1.65 9.89
CA ASP A 283 -5.34 -1.99 9.02
C ASP A 283 -5.05 -3.25 8.20
N ILE A 284 -6.01 -4.16 8.24
CA ILE A 284 -6.02 -5.42 7.51
C ILE A 284 -7.26 -5.43 6.65
N LEU A 285 -7.10 -5.95 5.45
CA LEU A 285 -8.23 -6.22 4.62
C LEU A 285 -8.17 -7.65 4.10
N CYS A 286 -9.28 -8.36 4.30
CA CYS A 286 -9.43 -9.76 3.93
C CYS A 286 -10.54 -9.90 2.89
N ILE A 287 -10.30 -10.73 1.89
CA ILE A 287 -11.26 -11.05 0.84
C ILE A 287 -11.59 -12.53 0.93
N ALA A 288 -12.87 -12.82 1.12
CA ALA A 288 -13.38 -14.18 1.09
C ALA A 288 -13.65 -14.66 -0.36
N PRO A 289 -13.64 -15.98 -0.62
CA PRO A 289 -13.93 -16.53 -1.95
C PRO A 289 -15.29 -16.13 -2.52
N ASN A 290 -16.28 -15.85 -1.66
CA ASN A 290 -17.61 -15.36 -2.04
C ASN A 290 -17.63 -13.86 -2.40
N GLY A 291 -16.49 -13.19 -2.33
CA GLY A 291 -16.32 -11.76 -2.60
C GLY A 291 -16.66 -10.82 -1.45
N ALA A 292 -16.94 -11.34 -0.25
CA ALA A 292 -17.04 -10.50 0.93
C ALA A 292 -15.68 -9.88 1.25
N ILE A 293 -15.69 -8.57 1.51
CA ILE A 293 -14.52 -7.81 1.93
C ILE A 293 -14.69 -7.44 3.39
N PHE A 294 -13.68 -7.78 4.20
CA PHE A 294 -13.61 -7.43 5.61
C PHE A 294 -12.47 -6.43 5.79
N HIS A 295 -12.79 -5.26 6.33
CA HIS A 295 -11.80 -4.29 6.79
C HIS A 295 -11.74 -4.38 8.32
N LEU A 296 -10.55 -4.63 8.85
CA LEU A 296 -10.30 -4.82 10.27
C LEU A 296 -9.16 -3.88 10.66
N ARG A 297 -9.33 -3.17 11.78
CA ARG A 297 -8.27 -2.36 12.36
C ARG A 297 -7.79 -2.99 13.65
N TRP A 298 -6.48 -3.13 13.78
CA TRP A 298 -5.80 -3.47 15.00
C TRP A 298 -5.36 -2.20 15.73
N GLU A 299 -6.15 -1.79 16.71
CA GLU A 299 -5.74 -0.76 17.68
C GLU A 299 -5.08 -1.54 18.82
N GLY A 300 -3.76 -1.42 18.96
CA GLY A 300 -3.01 -2.16 19.98
C GLY A 300 -3.58 -1.98 21.38
N SER A 301 -3.18 -2.83 22.33
CA SER A 301 -3.60 -2.64 23.72
C SER A 301 -2.93 -1.40 24.30
N GLU A 302 -3.64 -0.27 24.37
CA GLU A 302 -3.36 0.70 25.43
C GLU A 302 -3.57 -0.03 26.76
N GLU A 303 -2.60 0.07 27.68
CA GLU A 303 -2.79 -0.39 29.06
C GLU A 303 -3.95 0.40 29.68
N PHE A 304 -5.18 -0.10 29.52
CA PHE A 304 -6.32 0.36 30.28
C PHE A 304 -6.10 -0.06 31.75
N ASN A 305 -5.50 0.84 32.52
CA ASN A 305 -5.73 0.86 33.96
C ASN A 305 -7.21 1.18 34.16
N ASP A 306 -8.05 0.16 34.40
CA ASP A 306 -9.16 0.34 35.32
C ASP A 306 -9.67 -0.97 35.92
N GLU A 307 -9.81 -0.91 37.24
CA GLU A 307 -10.45 -1.87 38.11
C GLU A 307 -11.90 -2.11 37.66
N LYS A 308 -12.13 -3.18 36.90
CA LYS A 308 -13.27 -4.11 37.07
C LYS A 308 -13.22 -5.17 35.98
N GLY A 309 -13.11 -6.42 36.44
CA GLY A 309 -13.12 -7.61 35.60
C GLY A 309 -14.40 -7.72 34.78
N SER A 310 -14.29 -7.42 33.50
CA SER A 310 -15.15 -7.94 32.44
C SER A 310 -14.44 -7.69 31.11
N THR A 311 -13.65 -8.68 30.68
CA THR A 311 -13.07 -8.76 29.33
C THR A 311 -14.17 -9.11 28.35
N SER A 312 -15.04 -8.14 28.05
CA SER A 312 -15.90 -8.17 26.87
C SER A 312 -15.29 -7.22 25.86
N ILE A 313 -14.67 -7.77 24.83
CA ILE A 313 -14.32 -7.03 23.61
C ILE A 313 -15.64 -6.51 23.06
N ILE A 314 -15.88 -5.20 23.20
CA ILE A 314 -16.94 -4.54 22.43
C ILE A 314 -16.42 -4.56 20.99
N GLY A 315 -16.81 -5.59 20.26
CA GLY A 315 -16.71 -5.63 18.80
C GLY A 315 -17.58 -4.51 18.25
N SER A 316 -17.01 -3.31 18.16
CA SER A 316 -17.59 -2.25 17.35
C SER A 316 -17.18 -2.52 15.91
N LEU A 317 -18.16 -2.95 15.11
CA LEU A 317 -18.05 -3.03 13.67
C LEU A 317 -17.96 -1.59 13.15
N ALA A 318 -16.76 -1.02 13.18
CA ALA A 318 -16.48 0.31 12.70
C ALA A 318 -16.37 0.25 11.17
N THR A 319 -17.50 0.36 10.46
CA THR A 319 -17.48 0.77 9.05
C THR A 319 -17.08 2.24 8.98
N PHE A 320 -15.77 2.50 9.04
CA PHE A 320 -15.17 3.81 8.76
C PHE A 320 -14.25 3.68 7.54
N PRO A 321 -14.18 4.73 6.70
CA PRO A 321 -13.59 4.63 5.38
C PRO A 321 -12.11 4.27 5.47
N PRO A 322 -11.56 3.60 4.44
CA PRO A 322 -10.16 3.26 4.39
C PRO A 322 -9.32 4.55 4.59
N LYS A 323 -8.48 4.57 5.63
CA LYS A 323 -7.38 5.53 5.75
C LYS A 323 -6.09 5.03 5.06
N SER A 324 -6.23 3.97 4.27
CA SER A 324 -5.19 3.41 3.42
C SER A 324 -5.86 2.98 2.11
N ASP A 325 -5.42 3.54 0.99
CA ASP A 325 -5.97 3.25 -0.34
C ASP A 325 -5.74 1.78 -0.71
N LEU A 326 -6.68 0.93 -0.32
CA LEU A 326 -6.69 -0.48 -0.70
C LEU A 326 -7.86 -0.73 -1.65
N LEU A 327 -7.50 -0.94 -2.91
CA LEU A 327 -8.44 -1.15 -4.01
C LEU A 327 -8.63 -2.64 -4.27
N ILE A 328 -9.88 -3.10 -4.27
CA ILE A 328 -10.28 -4.41 -4.76
C ILE A 328 -11.43 -4.24 -5.74
N TYR A 329 -11.27 -4.83 -6.92
CA TYR A 329 -12.31 -4.88 -7.94
C TYR A 329 -12.42 -6.27 -8.56
N ASN A 330 -13.61 -6.58 -9.10
CA ASN A 330 -13.90 -7.82 -9.81
C ASN A 330 -14.93 -7.54 -10.93
N PRO A 331 -14.88 -8.24 -12.10
CA PRO A 331 -15.85 -8.09 -13.17
C PRO A 331 -16.60 -9.38 -13.50
N ASP A 332 -17.93 -9.27 -13.66
CA ASP A 332 -18.68 -10.17 -14.54
C ASP A 332 -18.89 -9.48 -15.88
N GLY A 333 -18.53 -10.18 -16.96
CA GLY A 333 -18.67 -9.70 -18.32
C GLY A 333 -20.12 -9.40 -18.69
N SER A 334 -20.49 -8.11 -18.63
CA SER A 334 -21.46 -7.54 -19.56
C SER A 334 -21.04 -6.12 -19.90
N LYS A 335 -20.95 -5.87 -21.21
CA LYS A 335 -20.62 -4.58 -21.81
C LYS A 335 -21.61 -3.52 -21.33
N GLU A 336 -21.23 -2.67 -20.38
CA GLU A 336 -21.87 -1.36 -20.24
C GLU A 336 -20.84 -0.26 -19.97
N ASN A 337 -20.89 0.73 -20.84
CA ASN A 337 -20.05 1.91 -20.88
C ASN A 337 -20.25 2.80 -19.65
N GLY A 338 -19.15 3.35 -19.13
CA GLY A 338 -19.17 4.63 -18.40
C GLY A 338 -18.65 4.54 -16.96
N ILE A 339 -17.47 5.12 -16.75
CA ILE A 339 -16.87 5.36 -15.44
C ILE A 339 -17.68 6.46 -14.72
N ARG A 340 -18.22 6.15 -13.54
CA ARG A 340 -18.60 7.15 -12.53
C ARG A 340 -17.75 6.92 -11.29
N GLY A 341 -17.10 7.99 -10.84
CA GLY A 341 -16.12 7.99 -9.75
C GLY A 341 -16.69 7.53 -8.43
N PHE A 342 -15.82 7.07 -7.53
CA PHE A 342 -16.24 6.57 -6.24
C PHE A 342 -15.26 6.89 -5.12
N ASN A 343 -15.74 7.72 -4.19
CA ASN A 343 -15.40 7.69 -2.75
C ASN A 343 -16.10 6.53 -2.00
N LYS A 344 -16.60 5.49 -2.70
CA LYS A 344 -17.25 4.28 -2.12
C LYS A 344 -17.17 3.10 -3.10
N ILE A 345 -16.34 2.09 -2.85
CA ILE A 345 -16.20 0.93 -3.74
C ILE A 345 -17.51 0.11 -3.76
N LYS A 346 -18.03 -0.15 -4.97
CA LYS A 346 -19.07 -1.16 -5.24
C LYS A 346 -18.38 -2.36 -5.92
N VAL A 347 -18.38 -3.51 -5.27
CA VAL A 347 -17.83 -4.78 -5.79
C VAL A 347 -18.89 -5.51 -6.61
N LYS A 348 -18.53 -6.04 -7.79
CA LYS A 348 -19.33 -7.00 -8.57
C LYS A 348 -18.51 -8.27 -8.85
N ASN A 349 -18.86 -9.37 -8.16
CA ASN A 349 -18.49 -10.79 -8.40
C ASN A 349 -17.02 -11.20 -8.31
N VAL A 350 -16.61 -11.83 -7.20
CA VAL A 350 -15.33 -12.52 -7.07
C VAL A 350 -15.40 -13.95 -7.60
N THR A 351 -14.66 -14.25 -8.68
CA THR A 351 -14.44 -15.62 -9.13
C THR A 351 -13.07 -16.12 -8.65
N SER A 352 -13.09 -17.20 -7.87
CA SER A 352 -11.92 -18.03 -7.62
C SER A 352 -11.81 -19.03 -8.77
N SER A 353 -10.68 -19.05 -9.46
CA SER A 353 -10.35 -20.21 -10.29
C SER A 353 -9.75 -21.26 -9.36
N ASP A 354 -10.44 -22.40 -9.20
CA ASP A 354 -9.98 -23.60 -8.48
C ASP A 354 -8.75 -24.29 -9.11
N THR A 355 -7.93 -23.56 -9.86
CA THR A 355 -6.68 -24.08 -10.38
C THR A 355 -5.63 -23.93 -9.28
N TYR A 356 -4.93 -25.03 -9.00
CA TYR A 356 -3.80 -25.23 -8.07
C TYR A 356 -2.63 -24.21 -8.13
N ASP A 357 -2.82 -23.04 -8.73
CA ASP A 357 -1.85 -21.96 -8.79
C ASP A 357 -1.85 -21.23 -7.44
N SER A 358 -0.78 -21.45 -6.69
CA SER A 358 -0.43 -20.81 -5.42
C SER A 358 -0.33 -19.27 -5.47
N VAL A 359 -0.60 -18.65 -6.61
CA VAL A 359 -0.47 -17.22 -6.86
C VAL A 359 -1.82 -16.53 -6.70
N CYS A 360 -1.95 -15.71 -5.67
CA CYS A 360 -3.07 -14.79 -5.50
C CYS A 360 -3.07 -13.80 -6.67
N ASN A 361 -3.95 -14.00 -7.66
CA ASN A 361 -4.11 -13.06 -8.77
C ASN A 361 -5.16 -12.01 -8.40
N VAL A 362 -4.74 -10.76 -8.26
CA VAL A 362 -5.65 -9.60 -8.18
C VAL A 362 -5.68 -8.91 -9.53
N ASN A 363 -6.68 -9.21 -10.36
CA ASN A 363 -6.91 -8.65 -11.70
C ASN A 363 -7.20 -7.14 -11.66
N VAL A 364 -6.21 -6.29 -11.93
CA VAL A 364 -6.41 -4.83 -11.99
C VAL A 364 -6.44 -4.32 -13.42
N ASN A 365 -7.63 -4.06 -13.99
CA ASN A 365 -7.71 -3.32 -15.25
C ASN A 365 -7.54 -1.82 -14.98
N ILE A 366 -6.43 -1.22 -15.44
CA ILE A 366 -6.30 0.23 -15.46
C ILE A 366 -6.64 0.77 -16.85
N GLU A 367 -7.85 1.32 -16.99
CA GLU A 367 -8.23 2.11 -18.15
C GLU A 367 -7.56 3.48 -18.10
N ASN A 368 -6.91 3.86 -19.21
CA ASN A 368 -6.34 5.19 -19.38
C ASN A 368 -7.49 6.20 -19.55
N VAL A 369 -7.88 6.90 -18.50
CA VAL A 369 -8.79 8.04 -18.62
C VAL A 369 -7.97 9.25 -19.08
N GLY A 370 -7.78 9.37 -20.40
CA GLY A 370 -7.19 10.55 -21.01
C GLY A 370 -5.86 10.29 -21.70
N GLY A 371 -5.92 9.68 -22.89
CA GLY A 371 -4.78 9.60 -23.79
C GLY A 371 -5.06 8.59 -24.88
N GLN A 372 -5.44 9.07 -26.07
CA GLN A 372 -5.34 8.26 -27.28
C GLN A 372 -3.85 7.99 -27.53
N THR A 373 -3.32 6.90 -27.00
CA THR A 373 -2.08 6.32 -27.50
C THR A 373 -2.47 5.22 -28.47
N SER A 374 -2.33 5.52 -29.77
CA SER A 374 -2.43 4.56 -30.85
C SER A 374 -1.29 3.55 -30.76
N SER A 375 -1.50 2.48 -29.98
CA SER A 375 -0.74 1.25 -30.12
C SER A 375 -1.73 0.10 -30.05
N SER A 376 -1.78 -0.68 -31.13
CA SER A 376 -2.69 -1.78 -31.43
C SER A 376 -2.62 -3.00 -30.51
N ASP A 377 -2.09 -2.87 -29.29
CA ASP A 377 -1.96 -3.97 -28.32
C ASP A 377 -3.10 -3.94 -27.30
N SER A 378 -4.33 -3.83 -27.80
CA SER A 378 -5.57 -3.90 -27.02
C SER A 378 -5.94 -5.35 -26.67
N SER A 379 -5.00 -6.12 -26.11
CA SER A 379 -5.32 -7.42 -25.52
C SER A 379 -5.10 -7.36 -24.01
N ASP A 380 -6.20 -7.45 -23.27
CA ASP A 380 -6.34 -7.55 -21.82
C ASP A 380 -5.08 -8.05 -21.10
N SER A 381 -4.24 -7.12 -20.65
CA SER A 381 -3.14 -7.45 -19.74
C SER A 381 -3.72 -7.56 -18.34
N VAL A 382 -3.96 -8.78 -17.89
CA VAL A 382 -4.39 -9.07 -16.53
C VAL A 382 -3.23 -8.79 -15.57
N PHE A 383 -3.35 -7.73 -14.77
CA PHE A 383 -2.43 -7.40 -13.69
C PHE A 383 -2.76 -8.27 -12.48
N ASN A 384 -1.81 -8.86 -11.75
CA ASN A 384 -2.06 -9.79 -10.64
C ASN A 384 -1.56 -9.29 -9.29
N VAL A 385 -0.63 -8.34 -9.31
CA VAL A 385 0.10 -7.90 -8.11
C VAL A 385 0.20 -6.39 -8.14
N LEU A 386 0.10 -5.78 -6.96
CA LEU A 386 0.11 -4.33 -6.77
C LEU A 386 1.14 -3.94 -5.73
N GLY A 387 1.75 -2.78 -5.94
CA GLY A 387 2.57 -2.07 -4.97
C GLY A 387 2.13 -0.63 -4.97
N ILE A 388 1.92 -0.06 -3.79
CA ILE A 388 1.45 1.30 -3.63
C ILE A 388 2.40 2.00 -2.68
N ASP A 389 2.83 3.18 -3.10
CA ASP A 389 3.42 4.19 -2.22
C ASP A 389 2.50 5.42 -2.22
N GLU A 390 2.85 6.46 -1.45
CA GLU A 390 2.00 7.65 -1.30
C GLU A 390 1.70 8.38 -2.63
N GLU A 391 2.58 8.28 -3.63
CA GLU A 391 2.49 9.02 -4.88
C GLU A 391 2.25 8.14 -6.11
N ARG A 392 2.37 6.82 -5.97
CA ARG A 392 2.46 5.90 -7.09
C ARG A 392 1.73 4.60 -6.83
N VAL A 393 1.14 4.10 -7.91
CA VAL A 393 0.58 2.75 -7.99
C VAL A 393 1.35 1.98 -9.04
N VAL A 394 1.89 0.82 -8.67
CA VAL A 394 2.60 -0.10 -9.55
C VAL A 394 1.82 -1.40 -9.64
N ALA A 395 1.56 -1.86 -10.86
CA ALA A 395 0.84 -3.09 -11.14
C ALA A 395 1.67 -4.02 -12.04
N GLY A 396 1.80 -5.29 -11.67
CA GLY A 396 2.48 -6.30 -12.46
C GLY A 396 1.52 -7.30 -13.11
N CYS A 397 1.82 -7.78 -14.32
CA CYS A 397 0.90 -8.60 -15.11
C CYS A 397 1.34 -10.06 -15.34
N THR A 398 0.39 -10.88 -15.79
CA THR A 398 0.60 -12.29 -16.17
C THR A 398 1.63 -12.47 -17.29
N ARG A 399 1.88 -11.44 -18.09
CA ARG A 399 2.82 -11.43 -19.21
C ARG A 399 4.15 -10.74 -18.90
N GLY A 400 4.43 -10.47 -17.62
CA GLY A 400 5.73 -9.94 -17.19
C GLY A 400 5.90 -8.42 -17.31
N TRP A 401 4.86 -7.70 -17.71
CA TRP A 401 4.88 -6.23 -17.76
C TRP A 401 4.56 -5.63 -16.41
N ILE A 402 5.23 -4.51 -16.13
CA ILE A 402 4.91 -3.62 -15.02
C ILE A 402 4.35 -2.32 -15.60
N ARG A 403 3.30 -1.82 -14.97
CA ARG A 403 2.68 -0.54 -15.26
C ARG A 403 2.70 0.31 -14.00
N CYS A 404 3.22 1.52 -14.11
CA CYS A 404 3.30 2.48 -13.02
C CYS A 404 2.45 3.71 -13.33
N PHE A 405 1.70 4.16 -12.32
CA PHE A 405 0.91 5.38 -12.31
C PHE A 405 1.53 6.30 -11.28
N GLU A 406 1.98 7.47 -11.70
CA GLU A 406 2.32 8.54 -10.77
C GLU A 406 1.13 9.48 -10.66
N LEU A 407 0.80 9.85 -9.44
CA LEU A 407 -0.29 10.74 -9.09
C LEU A 407 0.22 12.15 -8.76
N ASN A 408 1.54 12.38 -8.74
CA ASN A 408 2.13 13.68 -8.44
C ASN A 408 2.52 14.48 -9.70
N ILE A 409 2.52 15.80 -9.58
CA ILE A 409 2.55 16.80 -10.68
C ILE A 409 3.92 16.90 -11.34
#